data_AF-C7YX58-F1
#
_entry.id   AF-C7YX58-F1
#
_cell.length_a   1.000
_cell.length_b   1.000
_cell.length_c   1.000
_cell.angle_alpha   90.00
_cell.angle_beta   90.00
_cell.angle_gamma   90.00
#
_symmetry.space_group_name_H-M   'P 1'
#
loop_
_entity.id
_entity.type
_entity.pdbx_description
1 polymer ?
#
loop_
_entity_poly.entity_id
_entity_poly.type
_entity_poly.pdbx_seq_one_letter_code
_entity_poly.pdbx_strand_id
1 'polypeptide(L)'
;MVNYLTSVALLLTLATSTLAVPQGLEARAPSCMDNLPGNTLANINEAVECINYLASLGNQACTAGVGGQSFCRRGNTQITGIAVGLPSDRTATSPCQAVARGAGLVMDRCSRADGKVRGQNPAWGNGNLMVDIRTVPQ
;
A
#
# COMPACT_ATOMS: atom_id res chain seq x y z
N MET A 1 33.59 -28.63 -70.07
CA MET A 1 33.09 -27.28 -69.72
C MET A 1 31.61 -27.46 -69.42
N VAL A 2 31.04 -27.14 -68.25
CA VAL A 2 31.42 -26.34 -67.06
C VAL A 2 30.77 -27.11 -65.85
N ASN A 3 31.30 -27.30 -64.63
CA ASN A 3 31.61 -26.36 -63.52
C ASN A 3 30.44 -25.37 -63.26
N TYR A 4 30.07 -24.91 -62.06
CA TYR A 4 30.36 -25.16 -60.62
C TYR A 4 29.08 -24.68 -59.84
N LEU A 5 28.82 -24.86 -58.53
CA LEU A 5 29.52 -25.38 -57.34
C LEU A 5 28.47 -25.84 -56.30
N THR A 6 28.88 -26.36 -55.13
CA THR A 6 28.01 -26.58 -53.95
C THR A 6 27.87 -25.33 -53.09
N SER A 7 26.66 -25.07 -52.54
CA SER A 7 26.45 -24.03 -51.51
C SER A 7 25.48 -24.49 -50.41
N VAL A 8 26.00 -24.76 -49.21
CA VAL A 8 25.21 -24.99 -48.00
C VAL A 8 25.19 -23.70 -47.19
N ALA A 9 24.02 -23.08 -47.05
CA ALA A 9 23.86 -21.87 -46.26
C ALA A 9 23.64 -22.21 -44.77
N LEU A 10 24.68 -22.03 -43.95
CA LEU A 10 24.61 -22.25 -42.50
C LEU A 10 24.09 -20.98 -41.80
N LEU A 11 22.81 -20.97 -41.40
CA LEU A 11 22.20 -19.85 -40.70
C LEU A 11 22.56 -19.87 -39.20
N LEU A 12 23.46 -18.97 -38.79
CA LEU A 12 23.82 -18.73 -37.40
C LEU A 12 22.78 -17.82 -36.71
N THR A 13 21.81 -18.41 -36.03
CA THR A 13 20.85 -17.66 -35.19
C THR A 13 21.51 -17.22 -33.88
N LEU A 14 21.85 -15.94 -33.77
CA LEU A 14 22.31 -15.32 -32.52
C LEU A 14 21.16 -15.27 -31.52
N ALA A 15 21.16 -16.18 -30.55
CA ALA A 15 20.23 -16.15 -29.42
C ALA A 15 20.64 -15.03 -28.44
N THR A 16 20.02 -13.86 -28.55
CA THR A 16 20.21 -12.76 -27.59
C THR A 16 19.49 -13.08 -26.28
N SER A 17 20.22 -13.63 -25.30
CA SER A 17 19.73 -13.84 -23.94
C SER A 17 19.57 -12.49 -23.23
N THR A 18 18.35 -11.96 -23.24
CA THR A 18 17.99 -10.78 -22.44
C THR A 18 18.04 -11.14 -20.95
N LEU A 19 19.12 -10.77 -20.27
CA LEU A 19 19.19 -10.84 -18.81
C LEU A 19 18.15 -9.87 -18.24
N ALA A 20 17.05 -10.41 -17.72
CA ALA A 20 16.10 -9.64 -16.95
C ALA A 20 16.81 -9.13 -15.69
N VAL A 21 17.09 -7.82 -15.63
CA VAL A 21 17.65 -7.18 -14.45
C VAL A 21 16.67 -7.42 -13.29
N PRO A 22 17.07 -8.06 -12.19
CA PRO A 22 16.19 -8.28 -11.05
C PRO A 22 15.82 -6.91 -10.47
N GLN A 23 14.61 -6.46 -10.77
CA GLN A 23 14.02 -5.29 -10.12
C GLN A 23 13.86 -5.65 -8.65
N GLY A 24 14.69 -5.07 -7.78
CA GLY A 24 14.57 -5.26 -6.34
C GLY A 24 13.20 -4.78 -5.88
N LEU A 25 12.28 -5.73 -5.65
CA LEU A 25 10.98 -5.46 -5.05
C LEU A 25 11.20 -5.16 -3.57
N GLU A 26 11.56 -3.90 -3.29
CA GLU A 26 11.80 -3.45 -1.94
C GLU A 26 10.50 -3.52 -1.14
N ALA A 27 10.47 -4.42 -0.16
CA ALA A 27 9.31 -4.66 0.69
C ALA A 27 9.06 -3.42 1.55
N ARG A 28 8.15 -2.55 1.10
CA ARG A 28 7.80 -1.31 1.81
C ARG A 28 7.20 -1.66 3.17
N ALA A 29 7.98 -1.44 4.22
CA ALA A 29 7.52 -1.53 5.59
C ALA A 29 6.55 -0.36 5.90
N PRO A 30 5.56 -0.57 6.79
CA PRO A 30 4.77 0.54 7.32
C PRO A 30 5.65 1.48 8.14
N SER A 31 5.33 2.77 8.13
CA SER A 31 5.91 3.74 9.07
C SER A 31 5.11 3.70 10.37
N CYS A 32 5.74 3.38 11.50
CA CYS A 32 5.05 3.39 12.80
C CYS A 32 4.86 4.80 13.39
N MET A 33 5.44 5.83 12.76
CA MET A 33 5.33 7.24 13.17
C MET A 33 5.76 7.49 14.63
N ASP A 34 6.76 6.74 15.12
CA ASP A 34 7.29 6.83 16.51
C ASP A 34 7.88 8.20 16.86
N ASN A 35 8.08 9.07 15.86
CA ASN A 35 8.47 10.46 16.03
C ASN A 35 7.32 11.39 16.48
N LEU A 36 6.09 10.89 16.57
CA LEU A 36 4.92 11.64 17.03
C LEU A 36 4.68 11.44 18.54
N PRO A 37 4.09 12.44 19.23
CA PRO A 37 3.82 12.34 20.66
C PRO A 37 2.79 11.25 20.99
N GLY A 38 2.89 10.68 22.19
CA GLY A 38 2.07 9.55 22.64
C GLY A 38 0.56 9.81 22.67
N ASN A 39 0.13 11.08 22.70
CA ASN A 39 -1.27 11.48 22.56
C ASN A 39 -1.81 11.36 21.13
N THR A 40 -1.01 10.87 20.16
CA THR A 40 -1.45 10.51 18.80
C THR A 40 -1.79 9.02 18.65
N LEU A 41 -1.45 8.20 19.65
CA LEU A 41 -1.61 6.75 19.64
C LEU A 41 -3.09 6.32 19.76
N ALA A 42 -3.54 5.51 18.80
CA ALA A 42 -4.87 4.90 18.76
C ALA A 42 -4.97 3.65 19.66
N ASN A 43 -6.19 3.19 19.93
CA ASN A 43 -6.46 1.93 20.64
C ASN A 43 -6.46 0.76 19.65
N ILE A 44 -5.78 -0.34 19.98
CA ILE A 44 -5.70 -1.53 19.12
C ILE A 44 -7.08 -2.15 18.84
N ASN A 45 -7.96 -2.26 19.84
CA ASN A 45 -9.26 -2.90 19.68
C ASN A 45 -10.18 -2.07 18.76
N GLU A 46 -10.22 -0.75 18.97
CA GLU A 46 -10.97 0.18 18.11
C GLU A 46 -10.42 0.17 16.66
N ALA A 47 -9.11 0.03 16.49
CA ALA A 47 -8.48 -0.10 15.17
C ALA A 47 -8.87 -1.43 14.48
N VAL A 48 -8.86 -2.54 15.20
CA VAL A 48 -9.28 -3.87 14.70
C VAL A 48 -10.75 -3.85 14.26
N GLU A 49 -11.65 -3.23 15.05
CA GLU A 49 -13.05 -3.05 14.64
C GLU A 49 -13.17 -2.26 13.32
N CYS A 50 -12.40 -1.19 13.16
CA CYS A 50 -12.37 -0.43 11.92
C CYS A 50 -11.79 -1.23 10.74
N ILE A 51 -10.74 -2.04 10.95
CA ILE A 51 -10.17 -2.91 9.91
C ILE A 51 -11.19 -3.95 9.46
N ASN A 52 -11.88 -4.60 10.41
CA ASN A 52 -12.91 -5.60 10.13
C ASN A 52 -14.10 -4.99 9.37
N TYR A 53 -14.53 -3.78 9.75
CA TYR A 53 -15.54 -3.02 9.01
C TYR A 53 -15.08 -2.74 7.56
N LEU A 54 -13.89 -2.17 7.36
CA LEU A 54 -13.36 -1.86 6.03
C LEU A 54 -13.15 -3.11 5.17
N ALA A 55 -12.80 -4.26 5.78
CA ALA A 55 -12.72 -5.55 5.11
C ALA A 55 -14.10 -6.06 4.67
N SER A 56 -15.13 -5.94 5.52
CA SER A 56 -16.51 -6.37 5.18
C SER A 56 -17.14 -5.57 4.04
N LEU A 57 -16.70 -4.33 3.81
CA LEU A 57 -17.12 -3.52 2.66
C LEU A 57 -16.54 -4.03 1.32
N GLY A 58 -15.54 -4.93 1.35
CA GLY A 58 -15.01 -5.58 0.16
C GLY A 58 -14.54 -4.60 -0.91
N ASN A 59 -15.19 -4.66 -2.08
CA ASN A 59 -14.89 -3.85 -3.26
C ASN A 59 -15.50 -2.43 -3.26
N GLN A 60 -16.18 -2.00 -2.18
CA GLN A 60 -16.63 -0.61 -2.07
C GLN A 60 -15.45 0.37 -2.22
N ALA A 61 -15.68 1.48 -2.91
CA ALA A 61 -14.65 2.50 -3.12
C ALA A 61 -14.38 3.30 -1.84
N CYS A 62 -13.17 3.17 -1.30
CA CYS A 62 -12.62 4.04 -0.29
C CYS A 62 -11.76 5.11 -0.99
N THR A 63 -12.27 6.35 -1.05
CA THR A 63 -11.67 7.47 -1.79
C THR A 63 -11.26 8.60 -0.85
N ALA A 64 -10.02 9.10 -0.98
CA ALA A 64 -9.55 10.26 -0.23
C ALA A 64 -8.91 11.32 -1.16
N GLY A 65 -9.02 12.59 -0.77
CA GLY A 65 -8.22 13.69 -1.33
C GLY A 65 -6.97 13.97 -0.48
N VAL A 66 -6.20 15.01 -0.83
CA VAL A 66 -4.96 15.37 -0.10
C VAL A 66 -5.20 15.84 1.33
N GLY A 67 -6.37 16.41 1.63
CA GLY A 67 -6.77 16.77 3.00
C GLY A 67 -7.10 15.57 3.90
N GLY A 68 -7.10 14.36 3.34
CA GLY A 68 -7.48 13.12 3.99
C GLY A 68 -8.99 12.94 4.13
N GLN A 69 -9.45 11.69 4.27
CA GLN A 69 -10.85 11.31 4.50
C GLN A 69 -10.95 10.18 5.53
N SER A 70 -11.87 10.33 6.49
CA SER A 70 -12.13 9.35 7.54
C SER A 70 -12.91 8.17 6.98
N PHE A 71 -12.28 7.01 6.80
CA PHE A 71 -12.95 5.80 6.33
C PHE A 71 -13.67 5.04 7.45
N CYS A 72 -13.14 5.09 8.66
CA CYS A 72 -13.80 4.58 9.85
C CYS A 72 -13.33 5.33 11.10
N ARG A 73 -14.25 5.49 12.07
CA ARG A 73 -13.96 5.96 13.42
C ARG A 73 -14.66 5.04 14.43
N ARG A 74 -13.97 4.73 15.53
CA ARG A 74 -14.46 3.98 16.70
C ARG A 74 -13.86 4.64 17.93
N GLY A 75 -14.70 5.17 18.81
CA GLY A 75 -14.27 6.02 19.93
C GLY A 75 -13.34 7.15 19.47
N ASN A 76 -12.10 7.12 19.97
CA ASN A 76 -11.07 8.08 19.59
C ASN A 76 -10.21 7.61 18.40
N THR A 77 -10.21 6.32 18.07
CA THR A 77 -9.44 5.80 16.95
C THR A 77 -10.10 6.07 15.61
N GLN A 78 -9.30 6.51 14.63
CA GLN A 78 -9.71 6.76 13.26
C GLN A 78 -8.73 6.09 12.28
N ILE A 79 -9.29 5.44 11.25
CA ILE A 79 -8.55 5.03 10.06
C ILE A 79 -8.91 5.99 8.93
N THR A 80 -7.90 6.72 8.47
CA THR A 80 -8.03 7.79 7.47
C THR A 80 -7.22 7.43 6.23
N GLY A 81 -7.78 7.67 5.04
CA GLY A 81 -7.03 7.69 3.79
C GLY A 81 -6.53 9.09 3.48
N ILE A 82 -5.38 9.21 2.81
CA ILE A 82 -4.81 10.48 2.32
C ILE A 82 -4.31 10.24 0.89
N ALA A 83 -4.69 11.11 -0.05
CA ALA A 83 -4.06 11.10 -1.37
C ALA A 83 -2.63 11.66 -1.26
N VAL A 84 -1.64 10.91 -1.72
CA VAL A 84 -0.21 11.29 -1.72
C VAL A 84 0.38 11.18 -3.12
N GLY A 85 1.35 12.03 -3.45
CA GLY A 85 1.96 12.07 -4.78
C GLY A 85 1.03 12.59 -5.89
N LEU A 86 -0.10 13.22 -5.54
CA LEU A 86 -1.10 13.75 -6.46
C LEU A 86 -1.33 15.26 -6.22
N PRO A 87 -1.77 16.03 -7.24
CA PRO A 87 -2.23 17.41 -7.08
C PRO A 87 -3.40 17.55 -6.09
N SER A 88 -3.58 18.74 -5.52
CA SER A 88 -4.51 18.99 -4.41
C SER A 88 -6.00 18.87 -4.75
N ASP A 89 -6.35 19.00 -6.03
CA ASP A 89 -7.70 18.80 -6.58
C ASP A 89 -8.00 17.32 -6.90
N ARG A 90 -7.01 16.43 -6.77
CA ARG A 90 -7.13 15.02 -7.12
C ARG A 90 -7.38 14.14 -5.91
N THR A 91 -8.01 13.00 -6.17
CA THR A 91 -8.26 11.94 -5.20
C THR A 91 -7.53 10.65 -5.56
N ALA A 92 -7.29 9.82 -4.55
CA ALA A 92 -6.86 8.44 -4.69
C ALA A 92 -7.96 7.52 -4.16
N THR A 93 -8.24 6.44 -4.90
CA THR A 93 -9.30 5.47 -4.58
C THR A 93 -8.72 4.07 -4.54
N SER A 94 -9.14 3.27 -3.56
CA SER A 94 -8.91 1.82 -3.51
C SER A 94 -10.16 1.09 -3.03
N PRO A 95 -10.30 -0.22 -3.30
CA PRO A 95 -11.23 -1.07 -2.57
C PRO A 95 -11.02 -0.93 -1.05
N CYS A 96 -12.09 -0.84 -0.27
CA CYS A 96 -11.99 -0.74 1.18
C CYS A 96 -11.29 -1.96 1.81
N GLN A 97 -11.39 -3.14 1.20
CA GLN A 97 -10.58 -4.31 1.60
C GLN A 97 -9.06 -4.10 1.41
N ALA A 98 -8.63 -3.34 0.40
CA ALA A 98 -7.22 -3.02 0.19
C ALA A 98 -6.72 -1.96 1.20
N VAL A 99 -7.60 -1.04 1.61
CA VAL A 99 -7.35 -0.13 2.74
C VAL A 99 -7.23 -0.91 4.05
N ALA A 100 -8.15 -1.86 4.31
CA ALA A 100 -8.12 -2.72 5.49
C ALA A 100 -6.81 -3.53 5.58
N ARG A 101 -6.35 -4.09 4.46
CA ARG A 101 -5.04 -4.78 4.40
C ARG A 101 -3.85 -3.82 4.60
N GLY A 102 -3.95 -2.58 4.11
CA GLY A 102 -2.96 -1.53 4.36
C GLY A 102 -2.83 -1.22 5.86
N ALA A 103 -3.96 -1.01 6.53
CA ALA A 103 -4.04 -0.82 7.99
C ALA A 103 -3.63 -2.07 8.79
N GLY A 104 -4.00 -3.28 8.34
CA GLY A 104 -3.58 -4.53 8.95
C GLY A 104 -2.07 -4.66 9.07
N LEU A 105 -1.31 -4.31 8.02
CA LEU A 105 0.15 -4.32 8.08
C LEU A 105 0.72 -3.31 9.10
N VAL A 106 0.04 -2.19 9.34
CA VAL A 106 0.40 -1.26 10.44
C VAL A 106 0.15 -1.92 11.79
N MET A 107 -0.98 -2.62 11.98
CA MET A 107 -1.24 -3.37 13.21
C MET A 107 -0.16 -4.43 13.46
N ASP A 108 0.21 -5.20 12.44
CA ASP A 108 1.17 -6.30 12.54
C ASP A 108 2.59 -5.85 12.94
N ARG A 109 2.95 -4.58 12.68
CA ARG A 109 4.33 -4.07 12.86
C ARG A 109 4.46 -2.94 13.88
N CYS A 110 3.40 -2.19 14.12
CA CYS A 110 3.41 -0.97 14.93
C CYS A 110 2.48 -1.04 16.16
N SER A 111 1.86 -2.19 16.42
CA SER A 111 1.19 -2.46 17.68
C SER A 111 2.19 -2.53 18.83
N ARG A 112 1.84 -1.90 19.96
CA ARG A 112 2.67 -1.79 21.15
C ARG A 112 2.09 -2.61 22.30
N ALA A 113 2.95 -3.00 23.24
CA ALA A 113 2.58 -3.78 24.42
C ALA A 113 1.60 -3.05 25.38
N ASP A 114 1.47 -1.73 25.26
CA ASP A 114 0.54 -0.89 26.01
C ASP A 114 -0.90 -0.86 25.42
N GLY A 115 -1.20 -1.72 24.45
CA GLY A 115 -2.51 -1.80 23.80
C GLY A 115 -2.76 -0.69 22.77
N LYS A 116 -1.69 0.00 22.33
CA LYS A 116 -1.76 1.14 21.43
C LYS A 116 -1.11 0.89 20.08
N VAL A 117 -1.50 1.67 19.08
CA VAL A 117 -0.96 1.63 17.72
C VAL A 117 -0.93 3.02 17.11
N ARG A 118 0.06 3.27 16.26
CA ARG A 118 0.12 4.39 15.33
C ARG A 118 0.83 3.90 14.08
N GLY A 119 0.48 4.45 12.93
CA GLY A 119 1.31 4.31 11.75
C GLY A 119 0.60 4.61 10.44
N GLN A 120 1.41 4.51 9.37
CA GLN A 120 1.04 4.77 7.99
C GLN A 120 1.53 3.67 7.07
N ASN A 121 0.70 3.30 6.11
CA ASN A 121 1.04 2.36 5.05
C ASN A 121 0.14 2.61 3.83
N PRO A 122 0.63 2.55 2.58
CA PRO A 122 -0.25 2.61 1.42
C PRO A 122 -1.31 1.50 1.43
N ALA A 123 -2.48 1.79 0.87
CA ALA A 123 -3.49 0.77 0.60
C ALA A 123 -2.91 -0.31 -0.33
N TRP A 124 -3.30 -1.57 -0.14
CA TRP A 124 -2.69 -2.66 -0.89
C TRP A 124 -2.84 -2.49 -2.41
N GLY A 125 -1.72 -2.45 -3.12
CA GLY A 125 -1.70 -2.24 -4.58
C GLY A 125 -1.89 -0.79 -5.03
N ASN A 126 -2.01 0.18 -4.11
CA ASN A 126 -2.14 1.60 -4.44
C ASN A 126 -1.20 2.48 -3.58
N GLY A 127 -0.04 2.81 -4.15
CA GLY A 127 0.96 3.69 -3.53
C GLY A 127 0.51 5.14 -3.30
N ASN A 128 -0.58 5.58 -3.94
CA ASN A 128 -1.06 6.96 -3.89
C ASN A 128 -2.17 7.18 -2.83
N LEU A 129 -2.68 6.11 -2.20
CA LEU A 129 -3.62 6.21 -1.08
C LEU A 129 -2.92 5.75 0.20
N MET A 130 -2.39 6.70 0.97
CA MET A 130 -1.81 6.42 2.29
C MET A 130 -2.91 6.15 3.30
N VAL A 131 -2.85 5.02 4.00
CA VAL A 131 -3.75 4.67 5.11
C VAL A 131 -3.06 5.01 6.42
N ASP A 132 -3.76 5.68 7.33
CA ASP A 132 -3.21 6.26 8.55
C ASP A 132 -4.10 5.91 9.76
N ILE A 133 -3.53 5.19 10.74
CA ILE A 133 -4.21 4.81 11.99
C ILE A 133 -3.82 5.81 13.09
N ARG A 134 -4.74 6.71 13.45
CA ARG A 134 -4.51 7.82 14.39
C ARG A 134 -5.57 7.85 15.49
N THR A 135 -5.25 8.48 16.61
CA THR A 135 -6.29 8.97 17.53
C THR A 135 -6.75 10.37 17.12
N VAL A 136 -8.01 10.69 17.40
CA VAL A 136 -8.64 11.99 17.20
C VAL A 136 -9.52 12.24 18.43
N PRO A 137 -9.32 13.33 19.19
CA PRO A 137 -10.20 13.71 20.28
C PRO A 137 -11.66 13.88 19.82
N GLN A 138 -12.62 13.69 20.72
CA GLN A 138 -14.03 14.00 20.48
C GLN A 138 -14.30 15.49 20.66
#